data_AF-A0A7S0TH38-F1
#
_entry.id   AF-A0A7S0TH38-F1
#
_cell.length_a   1.000
_cell.length_b   1.000
_cell.length_c   1.000
_cell.angle_alpha   90.00
_cell.angle_beta   90.00
_cell.angle_gamma   90.00
#
_symmetry.space_group_name_H-M   'P 1'
#
loop_
_entity.id
_entity.type
_entity.pdbx_description
1 polymer ?
#
loop_
_entity_poly.entity_id
_entity_poly.type
_entity_poly.pdbx_seq_one_letter_code
_entity_poly.pdbx_strand_id
1 'polypeptide(L)'
;EVNLAHQFYNNAMKLKQVANFYNKIADEILPCQSGMLLEDANAFEKVVKKDHKRTADGKQISWDTPVQLKAYTEELYMAMSRLTRRNKVLRKVHDQVSDIVVRLMDTDLVRQR
;
A
#
# COMPACT_ATOMS: atom_id res chain seq x y z
N GLU A 1 -16.17 4.86 -29.29
CA GLU A 1 -14.91 5.58 -28.95
C GLU A 1 -14.94 6.27 -27.59
N VAL A 2 -15.95 7.09 -27.26
CA VAL A 2 -16.05 7.80 -25.97
C VAL A 2 -15.97 6.89 -24.72
N ASN A 3 -16.61 5.72 -24.75
CA ASN A 3 -16.60 4.78 -23.63
C ASN A 3 -15.20 4.20 -23.36
N LEU A 4 -14.47 3.88 -24.42
CA LEU A 4 -13.10 3.35 -24.34
C LEU A 4 -12.15 4.39 -23.75
N ALA A 5 -12.21 5.63 -24.24
CA ALA A 5 -11.43 6.75 -23.72
C ALA A 5 -11.69 7.00 -22.22
N HIS A 6 -12.96 6.91 -21.79
CA HIS A 6 -13.34 7.07 -20.39
C HIS A 6 -12.78 5.94 -19.49
N GLN A 7 -12.77 4.69 -19.98
CA GLN A 7 -12.17 3.58 -19.25
C GLN A 7 -10.65 3.73 -19.09
N PHE A 8 -9.95 4.11 -20.16
CA PHE A 8 -8.52 4.40 -20.10
C PHE A 8 -8.20 5.55 -19.14
N TYR A 9 -8.99 6.63 -19.17
CA TYR A 9 -8.83 7.76 -18.25
C TYR A 9 -8.97 7.32 -16.78
N ASN A 10 -9.99 6.53 -16.45
CA ASN A 10 -10.21 6.04 -15.08
C ASN A 10 -9.06 5.14 -14.60
N ASN A 11 -8.56 4.26 -15.46
CA ASN A 11 -7.41 3.41 -15.13
C ASN A 11 -6.13 4.24 -14.97
N ALA A 12 -5.90 5.24 -15.84
CA ALA A 12 -4.77 6.15 -15.75
C ALA A 12 -4.77 6.95 -14.43
N MET A 13 -5.94 7.42 -13.98
CA MET A 13 -6.06 8.10 -12.67
C MET A 13 -5.69 7.19 -11.50
N LYS A 14 -6.15 5.93 -11.51
CA LYS A 14 -5.77 4.94 -10.47
C LYS A 14 -4.27 4.66 -10.47
N LEU A 15 -3.66 4.51 -11.65
CA LEU A 15 -2.22 4.29 -11.76
C LEU A 15 -1.41 5.48 -11.25
N LYS A 16 -1.85 6.72 -11.54
CA LYS A 16 -1.24 7.93 -10.99
C LYS A 16 -1.31 7.94 -9.46
N GLN A 17 -2.44 7.54 -8.87
CA GLN A 17 -2.56 7.40 -7.42
C GLN A 17 -1.58 6.37 -6.85
N VAL A 18 -1.46 5.21 -7.49
CA VAL A 18 -0.52 4.17 -7.06
C VAL A 18 0.94 4.64 -7.19
N ALA A 19 1.30 5.35 -8.26
CA ALA A 19 2.65 5.88 -8.43
C ALA A 19 2.99 6.89 -7.33
N ASN A 20 2.06 7.81 -7.03
CA ASN A 20 2.22 8.74 -5.91
C ASN A 20 2.37 8.02 -4.57
N PHE A 21 1.62 6.93 -4.36
CA PHE A 21 1.76 6.08 -3.18
C PHE A 21 3.14 5.42 -3.11
N TYR A 22 3.61 4.80 -4.19
CA TYR A 22 4.92 4.14 -4.25
C TYR A 22 6.04 5.09 -3.84
N ASN A 23 5.97 6.35 -4.31
CA ASN A 23 6.97 7.38 -4.01
C ASN A 23 6.94 7.87 -2.55
N LYS A 24 5.81 7.75 -1.84
CA LYS A 24 5.62 8.34 -0.51
C LYS A 24 5.58 7.32 0.63
N ILE A 25 5.17 6.08 0.35
CA ILE A 25 4.86 5.12 1.42
C ILE A 25 6.08 4.78 2.28
N ALA A 26 7.29 4.78 1.72
CA ALA A 26 8.51 4.56 2.50
C ALA A 26 8.70 5.62 3.59
N ASP A 27 8.41 6.89 3.28
CA ASP A 27 8.49 8.01 4.24
C ASP A 27 7.32 8.00 5.23
N GLU A 28 6.17 7.45 4.85
CA GLU A 28 4.99 7.30 5.71
C GLU A 28 5.07 6.08 6.65
N ILE A 29 6.09 5.23 6.56
CA ILE A 29 6.24 4.08 7.46
C ILE A 29 7.16 4.46 8.62
N LEU A 30 6.73 4.16 9.86
CA LEU A 30 7.60 4.34 11.03
C LEU A 30 8.76 3.32 10.97
N PRO A 31 10.02 3.72 11.21
CA PRO A 31 11.17 2.82 11.13
C PRO A 31 11.05 1.55 12.01
N CYS A 32 10.49 1.70 13.21
CA CYS A 32 10.26 0.58 14.13
C CYS A 32 9.18 -0.40 13.65
N GLN A 33 8.37 -0.01 12.67
CA GLN A 33 7.26 -0.80 12.13
C GLN A 33 7.51 -1.32 10.71
N SER A 34 8.60 -0.90 10.06
CA SER A 34 8.92 -1.30 8.68
C SER A 34 8.96 -2.82 8.51
N GLY A 35 9.53 -3.55 9.48
CA GLY A 35 9.55 -5.01 9.44
C GLY A 35 8.16 -5.66 9.49
N MET A 36 7.19 -5.03 10.16
CA MET A 36 5.81 -5.53 10.28
C MET A 36 4.99 -5.35 9.01
N LEU A 37 5.44 -4.49 8.08
CA LEU A 37 4.82 -4.24 6.78
C LEU A 37 5.52 -4.97 5.64
N LEU A 38 6.61 -5.68 5.92
CA LEU A 38 7.46 -6.29 4.89
C LEU A 38 6.69 -7.27 3.99
N GLU A 39 5.78 -8.07 4.55
CA GLU A 39 4.96 -9.00 3.77
C GLU A 39 4.02 -8.26 2.80
N ASP A 40 3.33 -7.23 3.30
CA ASP A 40 2.43 -6.40 2.48
C ASP A 40 3.19 -5.63 1.40
N ALA A 41 4.37 -5.10 1.73
CA ALA A 41 5.26 -4.43 0.79
C ALA A 41 5.77 -5.39 -0.30
N ASN A 42 6.22 -6.59 0.07
CA ASN A 42 6.64 -7.61 -0.89
C ASN A 42 5.49 -8.04 -1.81
N ALA A 43 4.28 -8.19 -1.26
CA ALA A 43 3.11 -8.53 -2.05
C ALA A 43 2.73 -7.41 -3.03
N PHE A 44 2.83 -6.14 -2.61
CA PHE A 44 2.66 -4.99 -3.51
C PHE A 44 3.74 -4.96 -4.60
N GLU A 45 5.02 -5.12 -4.25
CA GLU A 45 6.12 -5.19 -5.21
C GLU A 45 5.96 -6.32 -6.22
N LYS A 46 5.46 -7.49 -5.79
CA LYS A 46 5.20 -8.60 -6.70
C LYS A 46 4.21 -8.19 -7.79
N VAL A 47 3.15 -7.46 -7.45
CA VAL A 47 2.16 -6.97 -8.42
C VAL A 47 2.76 -5.88 -9.31
N VAL A 48 3.51 -4.92 -8.76
CA VAL A 48 4.23 -3.92 -9.56
C VAL A 48 5.13 -4.60 -10.59
N LYS A 49 5.93 -5.59 -10.16
CA LYS A 49 6.86 -6.34 -11.01
C LYS A 49 6.17 -7.29 -12.00
N LYS A 50 4.87 -7.61 -11.85
CA LYS A 50 4.15 -8.43 -12.85
C LYS A 50 4.11 -7.73 -14.21
N ASP A 51 3.99 -6.40 -14.23
CA ASP A 51 3.99 -5.62 -15.48
C ASP A 51 5.31 -5.76 -16.26
N HIS A 52 6.42 -5.92 -15.54
CA HIS A 52 7.75 -6.11 -16.12
C HIS A 52 8.08 -7.57 -16.45
N LYS A 53 7.23 -8.54 -16.08
CA LYS A 53 7.43 -9.94 -16.39
C LYS A 53 6.70 -10.29 -17.69
N ARG A 54 7.46 -10.80 -18.67
CA ARG A 54 6.89 -11.55 -19.79
C ARG A 54 6.10 -12.74 -19.24
N THR A 55 4.92 -13.00 -19.78
CA THR A 55 4.22 -14.28 -19.56
C THR A 55 5.12 -15.44 -19.99
N ALA A 56 4.79 -16.68 -19.59
CA ALA A 56 5.52 -17.88 -20.05
C ALA A 56 5.61 -17.96 -21.59
N ASP A 57 4.67 -17.31 -22.30
CA ASP A 57 4.61 -17.18 -23.76
C ASP A 57 5.40 -15.97 -24.33
N GLY A 58 6.22 -15.29 -23.52
CA GLY A 58 7.06 -14.17 -23.97
C GLY A 58 6.33 -12.84 -24.18
N LYS A 59 5.01 -12.76 -23.99
CA LYS A 59 4.23 -11.53 -24.15
C LYS A 59 4.33 -10.65 -22.90
N GLN A 60 4.76 -9.41 -23.09
CA GLN A 60 4.70 -8.36 -22.07
C GLN A 60 3.22 -8.15 -21.68
N ILE A 61 2.93 -7.78 -20.42
CA ILE A 61 1.59 -7.30 -20.06
C ILE A 61 1.27 -6.18 -21.06
N SER A 62 0.37 -6.49 -21.99
CA SER A 62 0.08 -5.62 -23.11
C SER A 62 -1.00 -4.69 -22.62
N TRP A 63 -0.60 -3.47 -22.29
CA TRP A 63 -1.48 -2.33 -22.03
C TRP A 63 -2.50 -2.09 -23.17
N ASP A 64 -2.31 -2.79 -24.29
CA ASP A 64 -3.10 -2.84 -25.50
C ASP A 64 -4.55 -3.33 -25.30
N THR A 65 -4.84 -4.14 -24.27
CA THR A 65 -6.22 -4.61 -24.01
C THR A 65 -6.82 -3.98 -22.75
N PRO A 66 -7.95 -3.24 -22.86
CA PRO A 66 -8.60 -2.58 -21.72
C PRO A 66 -8.93 -3.50 -20.54
N VAL A 67 -9.23 -4.78 -20.83
CA VAL A 67 -9.56 -5.79 -19.82
C VAL A 67 -8.34 -6.16 -18.97
N GLN A 68 -7.19 -6.39 -19.61
CA GLN A 68 -5.94 -6.73 -18.91
C GLN A 68 -5.44 -5.55 -18.08
N LEU A 69 -5.50 -4.35 -18.66
CA LEU A 69 -5.19 -3.10 -17.98
C LEU A 69 -6.04 -2.90 -16.72
N LYS A 70 -7.35 -3.10 -16.83
CA LYS A 70 -8.28 -2.95 -15.70
C LYS A 70 -7.97 -3.98 -14.60
N ALA A 71 -7.80 -5.25 -14.95
CA ALA A 71 -7.50 -6.32 -14.00
C ALA A 71 -6.18 -6.06 -13.24
N TYR A 72 -5.13 -5.67 -13.97
CA TYR A 72 -3.85 -5.28 -13.38
C TYR A 72 -4.00 -4.07 -12.44
N THR A 73 -4.68 -3.03 -12.88
CA THR A 73 -4.90 -1.80 -12.09
C THR A 73 -5.68 -2.10 -10.82
N GLU A 74 -6.68 -2.99 -10.87
CA GLU A 74 -7.45 -3.41 -9.70
C GLU A 74 -6.61 -4.22 -8.73
N GLU A 75 -5.84 -5.21 -9.20
CA GLU A 75 -4.95 -5.99 -8.34
C GLU A 75 -3.91 -5.09 -7.64
N LEU A 76 -3.33 -4.15 -8.39
CA LEU A 76 -2.34 -3.20 -7.90
C LEU A 76 -2.95 -2.26 -6.86
N TYR A 77 -4.14 -1.73 -7.13
CA TYR A 77 -4.86 -0.85 -6.20
C TYR A 77 -5.28 -1.59 -4.92
N MET A 78 -5.67 -2.87 -5.01
CA MET A 78 -5.98 -3.71 -3.85
C MET A 78 -4.74 -3.93 -2.98
N ALA A 79 -3.59 -4.25 -3.59
CA ALA A 79 -2.34 -4.44 -2.86
C ALA A 79 -1.88 -3.15 -2.16
N MET A 80 -1.95 -2.00 -2.85
CA MET A 80 -1.73 -0.68 -2.27
C MET A 80 -2.66 -0.44 -1.07
N SER A 81 -3.97 -0.61 -1.25
CA SER A 81 -4.97 -0.34 -0.22
C SER A 81 -4.75 -1.19 1.04
N ARG A 82 -4.33 -2.45 0.87
CA ARG A 82 -4.00 -3.35 1.97
C ARG A 82 -2.79 -2.84 2.76
N LEU A 83 -1.71 -2.48 2.08
CA LEU A 83 -0.50 -1.92 2.68
C LEU A 83 -0.80 -0.61 3.43
N THR A 84 -1.54 0.32 2.82
CA THR A 84 -1.96 1.58 3.44
C THR A 84 -2.79 1.33 4.71
N ARG A 85 -3.76 0.41 4.64
CA ARG A 85 -4.60 0.06 5.79
C ARG A 85 -3.77 -0.52 6.93
N ARG A 86 -2.84 -1.44 6.63
CA ARG A 86 -1.97 -2.04 7.64
C ARG A 86 -1.08 -0.99 8.29
N ASN A 87 -0.47 -0.11 7.51
CA ASN A 87 0.35 1.00 8.02
C ASN A 87 -0.45 1.91 8.97
N LYS A 88 -1.69 2.28 8.58
CA LYS A 88 -2.57 3.10 9.42
C LYS A 88 -2.88 2.44 10.77
N VAL A 89 -3.16 1.13 10.78
CA VAL A 89 -3.43 0.39 12.01
C VAL A 89 -2.18 0.34 12.90
N LEU A 90 -1.01 0.07 12.32
CA LEU A 90 0.24 0.03 13.07
C LEU A 90 0.58 1.38 13.70
N ARG A 91 0.46 2.48 12.95
CA ARG A 91 0.64 3.84 13.50
C ARG A 91 -0.29 4.10 14.68
N LYS A 92 -1.57 3.75 14.55
CA LYS A 92 -2.54 3.88 15.66
C LYS A 92 -2.11 3.09 16.90
N VAL A 93 -1.61 1.87 16.72
CA VAL A 93 -1.14 1.04 17.85
C VAL A 93 0.12 1.65 18.48
N HIS A 94 1.03 2.19 17.69
CA HIS A 94 2.21 2.89 18.20
C HIS A 94 1.81 4.07 19.09
N ASP A 95 0.89 4.91 18.62
CA ASP A 95 0.41 6.06 19.38
C ASP A 95 -0.27 5.62 20.69
N GLN A 96 -1.10 4.57 20.64
CA GLN A 96 -1.72 4.00 21.85
C GLN A 96 -0.70 3.49 22.88
N VAL A 97 0.37 2.82 22.42
CA VAL A 97 1.44 2.35 23.32
C VAL A 97 2.19 3.54 23.91
N SER A 98 2.51 4.55 23.10
CA SER A 98 3.15 5.78 23.56
C SER A 98 2.33 6.47 24.66
N ASP A 99 1.01 6.59 24.46
CA ASP A 99 0.11 7.20 25.45
C ASP A 99 0.04 6.42 26.77
N ILE A 100 0.14 5.08 26.71
CA ILE A 100 0.19 4.24 27.92
C ILE A 100 1.52 4.47 28.66
N VAL A 101 2.64 4.50 27.93
CA VAL A 101 3.97 4.70 28.52
C VAL A 101 4.06 6.06 29.20
N VAL A 102 3.57 7.13 28.56
CA VAL A 102 3.56 8.48 29.15
C VAL A 102 2.73 8.50 30.43
N ARG A 103 1.51 7.93 30.43
CA ARG A 103 0.68 7.86 31.64
C ARG A 103 1.33 7.05 32.77
N LEU A 104 2.07 6.01 32.42
CA LEU A 104 2.79 5.21 33.42
C LEU A 104 3.91 6.02 34.09
N MET A 105 4.56 6.92 33.36
CA MET A 105 5.59 7.81 33.94
C MET A 105 5.03 8.75 35.01
N ASP A 106 3.77 9.16 34.88
CA ASP A 106 3.09 10.02 35.86
C ASP A 106 2.46 9.25 37.03
N THR A 107 2.61 7.93 37.07
CA THR A 107 1.99 7.08 38.09
C THR A 107 2.85 6.98 39.35
N ASP A 108 2.36 7.58 40.45
CA ASP A 108 2.98 7.45 41.78
C ASP A 108 2.59 6.12 42.45
N LEU A 109 3.53 5.18 42.47
CA LEU A 109 3.35 3.85 43.04
C LEU A 109 3.12 3.86 44.57
N VAL A 110 3.53 4.90 45.29
CA VAL A 110 3.34 5.00 46.75
C VAL A 110 1.91 5.40 47.09
N ARG A 111 1.29 6.25 46.27
CA ARG A 111 -0.10 6.70 46.42
C ARG A 111 -1.13 5.68 45.93
N GLN A 112 -0.71 4.70 45.12
CA GLN A 112 -1.58 3.63 44.60
C GLN A 112 -1.63 2.37 45.49
N ARG A 113 -0.94 2.37 46.64
CA ARG A 113 -0.97 1.27 47.62
C ARG A 113 -2.09 1.46 48.64
#